data_AF-A0A3D0SZ44-F1
#
_entry.id   AF-A0A3D0SZ44-F1
#
_cell.length_a   1.000
_cell.length_b   1.000
_cell.length_c   1.000
_cell.angle_alpha   90.00
_cell.angle_beta   90.00
_cell.angle_gamma   90.00
#
_symmetry.space_group_name_H-M   'P 1'
#
loop_
_entity.id
_entity.type
_entity.pdbx_description
1 polymer ?
#
loop_
_entity_poly.entity_id
_entity_poly.type
_entity_poly.pdbx_seq_one_letter_code
_entity_poly.pdbx_strand_id
1 'polypeptide(L)'
;MANRQSISLSEPNAEWLKFQVESQEYASNSEVINDLIRQRRKQENEELTRTRALLIQAEQRLSSEGYSNLSVEDIKNAVLKNKV
;
A
#
# COMPACT_ATOMS: atom_id res chain seq x y z
N MET A 1 4.53 -1.48 27.00
CA MET A 1 4.03 -2.81 27.42
C MET A 1 3.11 -3.34 26.34
N ALA A 2 3.18 -4.63 26.00
CA ALA A 2 2.21 -5.25 25.09
C ALA A 2 0.87 -5.39 25.82
N ASN A 3 -0.22 -4.95 25.19
CA ASN A 3 -1.57 -5.09 25.73
C ASN A 3 -2.20 -6.37 25.16
N ARG A 4 -2.70 -7.26 26.01
CA ARG A 4 -3.38 -8.48 25.58
C ARG A 4 -4.81 -8.13 25.15
N GLN A 5 -5.11 -8.36 23.88
CA GLN A 5 -6.46 -8.23 23.34
C GLN A 5 -7.03 -9.60 22.98
N SER A 6 -8.31 -9.81 23.26
CA SER A 6 -9.05 -10.98 22.80
C SER A 6 -9.79 -10.62 21.52
N ILE A 7 -9.55 -11.34 20.44
CA ILE A 7 -10.20 -11.14 19.14
C ILE A 7 -10.78 -12.46 18.65
N SER A 8 -11.93 -12.38 17.99
CA SER A 8 -12.55 -13.53 17.32
C SER A 8 -12.21 -13.50 15.83
N LEU A 9 -11.75 -14.62 15.30
CA LEU A 9 -11.42 -14.78 13.89
C LEU A 9 -12.39 -15.79 13.26
N SER A 10 -12.60 -15.67 11.94
CA SER A 10 -13.30 -16.69 11.18
C SER A 10 -12.50 -18.00 11.19
N GLU A 11 -13.20 -19.12 11.03
CA GLU A 11 -12.61 -20.46 11.05
C GLU A 11 -11.45 -20.63 10.05
N PRO A 12 -11.55 -20.22 8.77
CA PRO A 12 -10.42 -20.33 7.84
C PRO A 12 -9.19 -19.51 8.27
N ASN A 13 -9.40 -18.35 8.90
CA ASN A 13 -8.30 -17.50 9.36
C ASN A 13 -7.62 -18.08 10.60
N ALA A 14 -8.38 -18.71 11.49
CA ALA A 14 -7.85 -19.39 12.65
C ALA A 14 -7.02 -20.62 12.24
N GLU A 15 -7.49 -21.40 11.28
CA GLU A 15 -6.75 -22.54 10.71
C GLU A 15 -5.46 -22.08 10.04
N TRP A 16 -5.51 -21.02 9.23
CA TRP A 16 -4.34 -20.46 8.59
C TRP A 16 -3.29 -19.97 9.60
N LEU A 17 -3.69 -19.28 10.68
CA LEU A 17 -2.77 -18.87 11.74
C LEU A 17 -2.13 -20.07 12.44
N LYS A 18 -2.90 -21.12 12.68
CA LYS A 18 -2.40 -22.36 13.28
C LYS A 18 -1.33 -23.00 12.40
N PHE A 19 -1.57 -23.07 11.09
CA PHE A 19 -0.62 -23.59 10.12
C PHE A 19 0.71 -22.81 10.12
N GLN A 20 0.66 -21.47 10.25
CA GLN A 20 1.86 -20.62 10.32
C GLN A 20 2.73 -20.85 11.58
N VAL A 21 2.11 -21.28 12.68
CA VAL A 21 2.85 -21.68 13.89
C VAL A 21 3.36 -23.12 13.77
N GLU A 22 2.56 -24.01 13.19
CA GLU A 22 2.94 -25.40 12.92
C GLU A 22 4.11 -25.52 11.92
N SER A 23 4.20 -24.60 10.95
CA SER A 23 5.32 -24.49 10.01
C SER A 23 6.62 -24.02 10.67
N GLN A 24 6.59 -23.65 11.96
CA GLN A 24 7.70 -23.05 12.71
C GLN A 24 8.22 -21.72 12.13
N GLU A 25 7.45 -21.10 11.22
CA GLU A 25 7.75 -19.76 10.70
C GLU A 25 7.54 -18.68 11.77
N TYR A 26 6.65 -18.94 12.73
CA TYR A 26 6.35 -18.06 13.86
C TYR A 26 6.22 -18.85 15.17
N ALA A 27 6.57 -18.22 16.29
CA ALA A 27 6.51 -18.84 17.61
C ALA A 27 5.09 -18.79 18.23
N SER A 28 4.20 -17.93 17.73
CA SER A 28 2.81 -17.84 18.23
C SER A 28 1.87 -17.14 17.26
N ASN A 29 0.56 -17.39 17.40
CA ASN A 29 -0.48 -16.68 16.64
C ASN A 29 -0.40 -15.15 16.84
N SER A 30 -0.08 -14.71 18.05
CA SER A 30 0.11 -13.29 18.36
C SER A 30 1.27 -12.68 17.58
N GLU A 31 2.33 -13.44 17.33
CA GLU A 31 3.47 -12.98 16.53
C GLU A 31 3.06 -12.78 15.06
N VAL A 32 2.36 -13.77 14.48
CA VAL A 32 1.82 -13.67 13.11
C VAL A 32 0.94 -12.44 12.96
N ILE A 33 -0.03 -12.26 13.86
CA ILE A 33 -0.96 -11.11 13.82
C ILE A 33 -0.21 -9.79 13.97
N ASN A 34 0.75 -9.72 14.90
CA ASN A 34 1.53 -8.50 15.09
C ASN A 34 2.37 -8.18 13.85
N ASP A 35 2.93 -9.17 13.18
CA ASP A 35 3.70 -8.95 11.96
C ASP A 35 2.81 -8.48 10.81
N LEU A 36 1.64 -9.10 10.62
CA LEU A 36 0.64 -8.64 9.66
C LEU A 36 0.22 -7.19 9.90
N ILE A 37 0.01 -6.79 11.16
CA ILE A 37 -0.30 -5.40 11.52
C ILE A 37 0.85 -4.47 11.13
N ARG A 38 2.11 -4.86 11.37
CA ARG A 38 3.28 -4.06 10.98
C ARG A 38 3.37 -3.93 9.47
N GLN A 39 3.21 -5.03 8.73
CA GLN A 39 3.24 -5.05 7.27
C GLN A 39 2.15 -4.12 6.70
N ARG A 40 0.91 -4.24 7.19
CA ARG A 40 -0.19 -3.39 6.74
C ARG A 40 0.05 -1.90 7.02
N ARG A 41 0.53 -1.54 8.22
CA ARG A 41 0.86 -0.15 8.57
C ARG A 41 1.99 0.41 7.71
N LYS A 42 2.98 -0.41 7.37
CA LYS A 42 4.06 -0.03 6.46
C LYS A 42 3.51 0.28 5.06
N GLN A 43 2.69 -0.61 4.51
CA GLN A 43 2.05 -0.42 3.21
C GLN A 43 1.19 0.84 3.18
N GLU A 44 0.34 1.07 4.19
CA GLU A 44 -0.48 2.29 4.30
C GLU A 44 0.37 3.57 4.30
N ASN A 45 1.46 3.56 5.07
CA ASN A 45 2.38 4.71 5.13
C ASN A 45 3.12 4.92 3.80
N GLU A 46 3.53 3.85 3.13
CA GLU A 46 4.19 3.93 1.82
C GLU A 46 3.25 4.47 0.74
N GLU A 47 2.00 3.98 0.67
CA GLU A 47 0.97 4.47 -0.24
C GLU A 47 0.68 5.96 -0.04
N LEU A 48 0.50 6.36 1.22
CA LEU A 48 0.24 7.73 1.60
C LEU A 48 1.44 8.65 1.29
N THR A 49 2.66 8.18 1.56
CA THR A 49 3.90 8.91 1.24
C THR A 49 4.06 9.08 -0.27
N ARG A 50 3.83 8.03 -1.04
CA ARG A 50 3.87 8.07 -2.52
C ARG A 50 2.85 9.06 -3.07
N THR A 51 1.62 9.01 -2.57
CA THR A 51 0.55 9.93 -3.01
C THR A 51 0.93 11.38 -2.72
N ARG A 52 1.42 11.67 -1.50
CA ARG A 52 1.90 13.01 -1.15
C ARG A 52 3.06 13.47 -2.04
N ALA A 53 4.02 12.60 -2.30
CA ALA A 53 5.16 12.94 -3.17
C ALA A 53 4.72 13.29 -4.60
N LEU A 54 3.77 12.53 -5.16
CA LEU A 54 3.20 12.82 -6.49
C LEU A 54 2.43 14.15 -6.51
N LEU A 55 1.67 14.47 -5.46
CA LEU A 55 0.96 15.74 -5.36
C LEU A 55 1.94 16.93 -5.26
N ILE A 56 2.96 16.83 -4.41
CA ILE A 56 4.00 17.87 -4.29
C ILE A 56 4.71 18.07 -5.62
N GLN A 57 5.07 16.99 -6.31
CA GLN A 57 5.68 17.07 -7.63
C GLN A 57 4.76 17.78 -8.64
N ALA A 58 3.47 17.48 -8.62
CA ALA A 58 2.48 18.13 -9.49
C ALA A 58 2.36 19.64 -9.17
N GLU A 59 2.33 20.03 -7.90
CA GLU A 59 2.28 21.44 -7.47
C GLU A 59 3.55 22.21 -7.87
N GLN A 60 4.73 21.61 -7.69
CA GLN A 60 6.01 22.21 -8.11
C GLN A 60 6.08 22.41 -9.62
N ARG A 61 5.62 21.41 -10.38
CA ARG A 61 5.52 21.52 -11.84
C ARG A 61 4.53 22.61 -12.24
N LEU A 62 3.36 22.66 -11.61
CA LEU A 62 2.36 23.70 -11.87
C LEU A 62 2.92 25.10 -11.58
N SER A 63 3.68 25.26 -10.51
CA SER A 63 4.30 26.55 -10.16
C SER A 63 5.38 27.00 -11.14
N SER A 64 6.04 26.08 -11.86
CA SER A 64 7.16 26.39 -12.76
C SER A 64 6.74 26.45 -14.23
N GLU A 65 5.88 25.53 -14.68
CA GLU A 65 5.46 25.39 -16.09
C GLU A 65 4.03 25.91 -16.35
N GLY A 66 3.23 26.11 -15.30
CA GLY A 66 1.81 26.47 -15.42
C GLY A 66 0.92 25.27 -15.80
N TYR A 67 -0.33 25.55 -16.14
CA TYR A 67 -1.28 24.52 -16.55
C TYR A 67 -0.98 24.00 -17.95
N SER A 68 -1.22 22.70 -18.17
CA SER A 68 -1.15 22.10 -19.49
C SER A 68 -2.30 22.61 -20.36
N ASN A 69 -1.95 23.07 -21.57
CA ASN A 69 -2.92 23.47 -22.60
C ASN A 69 -3.30 22.31 -23.54
N LEU A 70 -2.83 21.08 -23.28
CA LEU A 70 -3.11 19.92 -24.11
C LEU A 70 -4.57 19.48 -24.00
N SER A 71 -5.20 19.23 -25.13
CA SER A 71 -6.52 18.59 -25.18
C SER A 71 -6.43 17.09 -24.90
N VAL A 72 -7.57 16.46 -24.64
CA VAL A 72 -7.66 15.00 -24.45
C VAL A 72 -7.18 14.26 -25.70
N GLU A 73 -7.50 14.78 -26.87
CA GLU A 73 -7.11 14.26 -28.17
C GLU A 73 -5.60 14.31 -28.37
N ASP A 74 -4.96 15.42 -27.99
CA ASP A 74 -3.50 15.58 -28.08
C ASP A 74 -2.77 14.56 -27.19
N ILE A 75 -3.27 14.34 -25.97
CA ILE A 75 -2.70 13.37 -25.03
C ILE A 75 -2.81 11.95 -25.60
N LYS A 76 -3.98 11.58 -26.16
CA LYS A 76 -4.18 10.25 -26.78
C LYS A 76 -3.23 10.02 -27.94
N ASN A 77 -3.09 11.01 -28.83
CA ASN A 77 -2.21 10.92 -29.99
C ASN A 77 -0.74 10.80 -29.58
N ALA A 78 -0.31 11.55 -28.56
CA ALA A 78 1.05 11.47 -28.02
C ALA A 78 1.37 10.07 -27.44
N VAL A 79 0.44 9.46 -26.71
CA VAL A 79 0.62 8.11 -26.15
C VAL A 79 0.69 7.05 -27.25
N LEU A 80 -0.16 7.15 -28.28
CA LEU A 80 -0.15 6.20 -29.41
C LEU A 80 1.15 6.27 -30.21
N LYS A 81 1.70 7.48 -30.40
CA LYS A 81 2.99 7.68 -31.10
C LYS A 81 4.18 7.07 -30.36
N ASN A 82 4.16 7.07 -29.02
CA ASN A 82 5.23 6.49 -28.19
C ASN A 82 5.17 4.95 -28.08
N LYS A 83 4.12 4.30 -28.60
CA LYS A 83 3.98 2.83 -28.60
C LYS A 83 4.53 2.17 -29.87
N VAL A 84 4.95 2.95 -30.87
CA VAL A 84 5.56 2.50 -32.13
C VAL A 84 7.07 2.57 -32.00
#